data_AF-A0A5Q4ZH20-F1
#
_entry.id   AF-A0A5Q4ZH20-F1
#
_cell.length_a   1.000
_cell.length_b   1.000
_cell.length_c   1.000
_cell.angle_alpha   90.00
_cell.angle_beta   90.00
_cell.angle_gamma   90.00
#
_symmetry.space_group_name_H-M   'P 1'
#
loop_
_entity.id
_entity.type
_entity.pdbx_description
1 polymer ?
#
loop_
_entity_poly.entity_id
_entity_poly.type
_entity_poly.pdbx_seq_one_letter_code
_entity_poly.pdbx_strand_id
1 'polypeptide(L)' 'MQTHVFEHRGYEIVVQPEQNAYGAWQAKVSVRHADGTVAEFRPDTVQPEWLAQEEAVRDGIEWGMRFVDHKLEESHDPT' A
#
# COMPACT_ATOMS: atom_id res chain seq x y z
N MET A 1 -5.61 7.87 14.15
CA MET A 1 -4.86 7.85 12.89
C MET A 1 -5.86 7.72 11.76
N GLN A 2 -5.70 8.50 10.69
CA GLN A 2 -6.65 8.51 9.57
C GLN A 2 -6.24 7.45 8.57
N THR A 3 -7.15 6.53 8.27
CA THR A 3 -6.97 5.53 7.20
C THR A 3 -7.31 6.19 5.86
N HIS A 4 -6.46 5.98 4.86
CA HIS A 4 -6.69 6.42 3.49
C HIS A 4 -7.04 5.20 2.64
N VAL A 5 -8.15 5.31 1.90
CA VAL A 5 -8.62 4.24 1.00
C VAL A 5 -8.57 4.79 -0.41
N PHE A 6 -7.98 4.01 -1.32
CA PHE A 6 -7.84 4.37 -2.72
C PHE A 6 -8.22 3.17 -3.59
N GLU A 7 -9.02 3.39 -4.62
CA GLU A 7 -9.41 2.35 -5.57
C GLU A 7 -8.54 2.43 -6.83
N HIS A 8 -7.95 1.32 -7.23
CA HIS A 8 -7.14 1.21 -8.45
C HIS A 8 -7.39 -0.14 -9.14
N ARG A 9 -7.90 -0.11 -10.38
CA ARG A 9 -8.13 -1.29 -11.22
C ARG A 9 -8.91 -2.44 -10.54
N GLY A 10 -9.93 -2.10 -9.74
CA GLY A 10 -10.73 -3.08 -9.02
C GLY A 10 -10.11 -3.58 -7.71
N TYR A 11 -8.97 -3.02 -7.30
CA TYR A 11 -8.38 -3.23 -5.98
C TYR A 11 -8.61 -2.03 -5.07
N GLU A 12 -8.89 -2.32 -3.81
CA GLU A 12 -8.88 -1.36 -2.72
C GLU A 12 -7.49 -1.39 -2.06
N ILE A 13 -6.84 -0.23 -2.06
CA ILE A 13 -5.55 0.02 -1.40
C ILE A 13 -5.86 0.81 -0.13
N VAL A 14 -5.54 0.21 1.01
CA VAL A 14 -5.74 0.79 2.34
C VAL A 14 -4.39 1.18 2.91
N VAL A 15 -4.20 2.47 3.17
CA VAL A 15 -2.98 3.04 3.73
C VAL A 15 -3.24 3.59 5.12
N GLN A 16 -2.49 3.09 6.09
CA GLN A 16 -2.54 3.49 7.48
C GLN A 16 -1.18 4.07 7.87
N PRO A 17 -1.05 5.41 7.90
CA PRO A 17 0.16 6.05 8.35
C PRO A 17 0.29 5.94 9.88
N GLU A 18 1.48 5.55 10.35
CA GLU A 18 1.81 5.49 11.77
C GLU A 18 3.20 6.03 12.06
N GLN A 19 3.39 6.56 13.26
CA GLN A 19 4.71 6.95 13.74
C GLN A 19 5.37 5.79 14.47
N ASN A 20 6.65 5.58 14.18
CA ASN A 20 7.47 4.62 14.90
C ASN A 20 8.05 5.21 16.20
N ALA A 21 8.83 4.40 16.92
CA ALA A 21 9.46 4.80 18.18
C ALA A 21 10.43 6.00 18.04
N TYR A 22 10.89 6.30 16.82
CA TYR A 22 11.79 7.41 16.51
C TYR A 22 11.02 8.67 16.04
N GLY A 23 9.69 8.62 15.98
CA GLY A 23 8.84 9.73 15.52
C GLY A 23 8.74 9.85 14.00
N ALA A 24 9.36 8.95 13.24
CA ALA A 24 9.26 8.91 11.79
C ALA A 24 7.95 8.24 11.34
N TRP A 25 7.39 8.71 10.23
CA TRP A 25 6.17 8.19 9.65
C TRP A 25 6.43 7.02 8.72
N GLN A 26 5.68 5.94 8.89
CA GLN A 26 5.66 4.77 8.01
C GLN A 26 4.23 4.53 7.53
N ALA A 27 4.07 3.73 6.47
CA ALA A 27 2.78 3.50 5.84
C ALA A 27 2.45 2.01 5.77
N LYS A 28 1.60 1.53 6.68
CA LYS A 28 1.05 0.19 6.58
C LYS A 28 0.08 0.13 5.40
N VAL A 29 0.43 -0.67 4.39
CA VAL A 29 -0.38 -0.82 3.17
C VAL A 29 -0.98 -2.21 3.13
N SER A 30 -2.29 -2.26 2.89
CA SER A 30 -3.03 -3.49 2.59
C SER A 30 -3.69 -3.34 1.23
N VAL A 31 -3.53 -4.32 0.35
CA VAL A 31 -4.20 -4.36 -0.95
C VAL A 31 -5.17 -5.52 -0.97
N ARG A 32 -6.43 -5.27 -1.35
CA ARG A 32 -7.43 -6.31 -1.55
C ARG A 32 -8.14 -6.12 -2.87
N HIS A 33 -8.51 -7.20 -3.53
CA HIS A 33 -9.43 -7.11 -4.66
C HIS A 33 -10.85 -6.82 -4.15
N ALA A 34 -11.67 -6.14 -4.94
CA ALA A 34 -13.03 -5.73 -4.56
C ALA A 34 -13.96 -6.93 -4.22
N ASP A 35 -13.62 -8.13 -4.69
CA ASP A 35 -14.31 -9.37 -4.32
C ASP A 35 -14.00 -9.88 -2.88
N GLY A 36 -13.12 -9.19 -2.16
CA GLY A 36 -12.75 -9.49 -0.78
C GLY A 36 -11.46 -10.30 -0.63
N THR A 37 -10.79 -10.67 -1.72
CA THR A 37 -9.51 -11.41 -1.66
C THR A 37 -8.36 -10.47 -1.32
N VAL A 38 -7.72 -10.65 -0.16
CA VAL A 38 -6.51 -9.89 0.19
C VAL A 38 -5.37 -10.32 -0.72
N ALA A 39 -4.81 -9.35 -1.45
CA ALA A 39 -3.77 -9.58 -2.43
C ALA A 39 -2.36 -9.51 -1.83
N GLU A 40 -2.10 -8.55 -0.93
CA GLU A 40 -0.82 -8.43 -0.21
C GLU A 40 -0.88 -7.43 0.97
N PHE A 41 0.04 -7.60 1.92
CA PHE A 41 0.42 -6.60 2.91
C PHE A 41 1.88 -6.21 2.70
N ARG A 42 2.16 -4.90 2.74
CA ARG A 42 3.56 -4.45 2.75
C ARG A 42 4.23 -4.90 4.05
N PRO A 43 5.38 -5.60 3.99
CA PRO A 43 6.06 -6.09 5.18
C PRO A 43 6.59 -4.94 6.03
N ASP A 44 6.40 -5.05 7.35
CA ASP A 44 6.65 -3.96 8.30
C ASP A 44 8.14 -3.55 8.36
N THR A 45 9.04 -4.49 8.09
CA THR A 45 10.49 -4.38 8.32
C THR A 45 11.28 -3.71 7.20
N VAL A 46 10.65 -3.39 6.05
CA VAL A 46 11.33 -2.71 4.91
C VAL A 46 10.44 -1.56 4.42
N GLN A 47 10.14 -0.62 5.31
CA GLN A 47 9.37 0.58 4.97
C GLN A 47 10.28 1.82 5.01
N PRO A 48 10.14 2.74 4.04
CA PRO A 48 10.74 4.06 4.14
C PRO A 48 10.15 4.82 5.32
N GLU A 49 11.02 5.59 5.99
CA GLU A 49 10.69 6.44 7.13
C GLU A 49 10.61 7.89 6.66
N TRP A 50 9.46 8.51 6.86
CA TRP A 50 9.16 9.85 6.36
C TRP A 50 9.10 10.88 7.49
N LEU A 51 9.42 12.13 7.16
CA LEU A 51 9.32 13.24 8.10
C LEU A 51 7.88 13.76 8.25
N ALA A 52 7.05 13.60 7.21
CA ALA A 52 5.66 14.02 7.20
C ALA A 52 4.69 12.85 7.00
N GLN A 53 3.51 12.95 7.62
CA GLN A 53 2.44 11.97 7.48
C GLN A 53 1.99 11.86 6.01
N GLU A 54 1.83 12.99 5.33
CA GLU A 54 1.38 13.02 3.93
C GLU A 54 2.36 12.32 2.98
N GLU A 55 3.66 12.35 3.27
CA GLU A 55 4.67 11.65 2.48
C GLU A 55 4.55 10.14 2.63
N ALA A 56 4.35 9.65 3.87
CA ALA A 56 4.07 8.25 4.12
C ALA A 56 2.79 7.79 3.40
N VAL A 57 1.72 8.60 3.45
CA VAL A 57 0.48 8.27 2.74
C VAL A 57 0.70 8.18 1.23
N ARG A 58 1.41 9.14 0.64
CA ARG A 58 1.70 9.15 -0.80
C ARG A 58 2.52 7.93 -1.22
N ASP A 59 3.61 7.64 -0.49
CA ASP A 59 4.44 6.46 -0.74
C ASP A 59 3.63 5.16 -0.64
N GLY A 60 2.74 5.05 0.36
CA GLY A 60 1.87 3.88 0.51
C GLY A 60 0.91 3.69 -0.66
N ILE A 61 0.33 4.77 -1.19
CA ILE A 61 -0.55 4.72 -2.37
C ILE A 61 0.25 4.33 -3.61
N GLU A 62 1.41 4.96 -3.85
CA GLU A 62 2.26 4.66 -5.00
C GLU A 62 2.74 3.22 -5.01
N TRP A 63 3.16 2.70 -3.84
CA TRP A 63 3.54 1.31 -3.69
C TRP A 63 2.37 0.36 -4.01
N GLY A 64 1.18 0.65 -3.45
CA GLY A 64 -0.02 -0.17 -3.69
C GLY A 64 -0.44 -0.20 -5.15
N MET A 65 -0.35 0.93 -5.85
CA MET A 65 -0.65 1.00 -7.28
C MET A 65 0.35 0.15 -8.08
N ARG A 66 1.66 0.30 -7.84
CA ARG A 66 2.70 -0.48 -8.53
C ARG A 66 2.56 -1.98 -8.29
N PHE A 67 2.20 -2.38 -7.07
CA PHE A 67 1.91 -3.77 -6.76
C PHE A 67 0.76 -4.31 -7.61
N VAL A 68 -0.37 -3.59 -7.66
CA VAL A 68 -1.54 -3.99 -8.46
C VAL A 68 -1.20 -4.07 -9.95
N ASP A 69 -0.50 -3.06 -10.48
CA ASP A 69 -0.04 -3.05 -11.86
C ASP A 69 0.80 -4.30 -12.17
N HIS A 70 1.81 -4.60 -11.34
CA HIS A 70 2.66 -5.77 -11.52
C HIS A 70 1.89 -7.09 -11.43
N LYS A 71 0.97 -7.24 -10.46
CA LYS A 71 0.16 -8.47 -10.33
C LYS A 71 -0.71 -8.73 -11.56
N LEU A 72 -1.23 -7.68 -12.19
CA LEU A 72 -2.03 -7.80 -13.41
C LEU A 72 -1.16 -8.14 -14.63
N GLU A 73 0.06 -7.60 -14.71
CA GLU A 73 1.04 -7.98 -15.74
C GLU A 73 1.40 -9.47 -15.65
N GLU A 74 1.75 -9.95 -14.45
CA GLU A 74 2.09 -11.38 -14.22
C GLU A 74 0.90 -12.32 -14.51
N SER A 75 -0.34 -11.85 -14.34
CA SER A 75 -1.55 -12.62 -14.65
C SER A 75 -1.89 -12.66 -16.14
N HIS A 76 -1.32 -11.73 -16.93
CA HIS A 76 -1.55 -11.58 -18.36
C HIS A 76 -0.52 -12.33 -19.23
N ASP A 77 0.44 -13.04 -18.63
CA ASP A 77 1.41 -13.88 -19.31
C ASP A 77 0.91 -15.34 -19.35
N PRO A 78 0.22 -15.78 -20.43
CA PRO A 78 -0.06 -17.21 -20.63
C PRO A 78 1.25 -17.89 -21.03
N THR A 79 1.82 -18.68 -20.13
CA THR A 79 2.85 -19.67 -20.48
C THR A 79 2.26 -20.77 -21.36
#